data_AF-A0AAV9N2F9-F1
#
_entry.id   AF-A0AAV9N2F9-F1
#
_cell.length_a   1.000
_cell.length_b   1.000
_cell.length_c   1.000
_cell.angle_alpha   90.00
_cell.angle_beta   90.00
_cell.angle_gamma   90.00
#
_symmetry.space_group_name_H-M   'P 1'
#
loop_
_entity.id
_entity.type
_entity.pdbx_description
1 polymer ?
#
loop_
_entity_poly.entity_id
_entity_poly.type
_entity_poly.pdbx_seq_one_letter_code
_entity_poly.pdbx_strand_id
1 'polypeptide(L)'
;MSIGMGIEKKHRAEAFLPFNIAQTMPSSDVLSLSFLADAFQDSSAWNMSNGQEFGNEVWAVARHQVEQTTRRSNTKCKGLLEVHSHSDGGLEPWMRPFAVDFLHRTVKDFLASRAMPDILDAYSPPQFDAWTLLSQATFAQLKMIDCVHGSFNALVNMFLQHLRSFEVATGKTSVSLIDYFVLYVNPCFCDQNKQAGKYDFSSSTILMGIKS
;
A
#
# COMPACT_ATOMS: atom_id res chain seq x y z
N MET A 1 11.72 34.29 -10.40
CA MET A 1 12.87 33.36 -10.47
C MET A 1 12.29 31.96 -10.55
N SER A 2 12.34 31.29 -11.71
CA SER A 2 11.77 29.95 -11.86
C SER A 2 12.78 28.94 -11.31
N ILE A 3 12.59 28.47 -10.08
CA ILE A 3 13.38 27.37 -9.51
C ILE A 3 12.90 26.10 -10.22
N GLY A 4 13.45 25.85 -11.40
CA GLY A 4 13.24 24.59 -12.09
C GLY A 4 14.06 23.54 -11.38
N MET A 5 13.43 22.75 -10.50
CA MET A 5 13.86 21.36 -10.33
C MET A 5 14.11 20.82 -11.75
N GLY A 6 15.21 20.11 -12.00
CA GLY A 6 15.59 19.59 -13.33
C GLY A 6 14.57 18.67 -14.00
N ILE A 7 13.34 18.62 -13.49
CA ILE A 7 12.14 18.00 -14.02
C ILE A 7 11.61 18.85 -15.18
N GLU A 8 11.58 18.24 -16.36
CA GLU A 8 10.96 18.82 -17.54
C GLU A 8 9.51 19.25 -17.26
N LYS A 9 9.07 20.39 -17.78
CA LYS A 9 7.71 20.94 -17.52
C LYS A 9 6.59 19.92 -17.70
N LYS A 10 6.70 19.05 -18.71
CA LYS A 10 5.72 18.00 -19.04
C LYS A 10 5.59 16.92 -17.97
N HIS A 11 6.62 16.73 -17.13
CA HIS A 11 6.65 15.71 -16.07
C HIS A 11 6.39 16.27 -14.69
N ARG A 12 6.15 17.58 -14.54
CA ARG A 12 5.95 18.20 -13.22
C ARG A 12 4.72 17.66 -12.52
N ALA A 13 3.53 17.70 -13.13
CA ALA A 13 2.33 17.18 -12.49
C ALA A 13 2.50 15.71 -11.99
N GLU A 14 3.17 14.88 -12.78
CA GLU A 14 3.38 13.46 -12.46
C GLU A 14 4.46 13.24 -11.39
N ALA A 15 5.53 14.04 -11.39
CA ALA A 15 6.62 13.91 -10.42
C ALA A 15 6.26 14.48 -9.04
N PHE A 16 5.32 15.43 -9.00
CA PHE A 16 4.92 16.13 -7.79
C PHE A 16 4.09 15.26 -6.84
N LEU A 17 3.34 14.29 -7.38
CA LEU A 17 2.58 13.33 -6.60
C LEU A 17 3.47 12.48 -5.66
N PRO A 18 4.54 11.80 -6.14
CA PRO A 18 5.53 11.16 -5.28
C PRO A 18 6.13 12.07 -4.21
N PHE A 19 6.40 13.35 -4.53
CA PHE A 19 6.96 14.28 -3.56
C PHE A 19 5.97 14.63 -2.44
N ASN A 20 4.70 14.86 -2.78
CA ASN A 20 3.67 15.17 -1.79
C ASN A 20 3.44 13.97 -0.85
N ILE A 21 3.45 12.75 -1.40
CA ILE A 21 3.40 11.51 -0.62
C ILE A 21 4.63 11.41 0.29
N ALA A 22 5.85 11.58 -0.24
CA ALA A 22 7.09 11.48 0.51
C ALA A 22 7.25 12.55 1.61
N GLN A 23 6.55 13.68 1.49
CA GLN A 23 6.48 14.70 2.54
C GLN A 23 5.47 14.38 3.64
N THR A 24 4.34 13.80 3.25
CA THR A 24 3.23 13.51 4.15
C THR A 24 3.51 12.24 4.99
N MET A 25 4.30 11.32 4.43
CA MET A 25 4.54 10.00 5.00
C MET A 25 5.95 9.90 5.61
N PRO A 26 6.10 9.25 6.78
CA PRO A 26 7.39 8.67 7.16
C PRO A 26 7.81 7.63 6.11
N SER A 27 9.11 7.46 5.93
CA SER A 27 9.80 6.97 4.72
C SER A 27 9.38 5.61 4.12
N SER A 28 8.51 4.80 4.74
CA SER A 28 8.37 3.39 4.38
C SER A 28 7.34 3.02 3.30
N ASP A 29 6.35 3.88 2.96
CA ASP A 29 5.12 3.39 2.29
C ASP A 29 4.79 4.03 0.91
N VAL A 30 5.71 4.81 0.35
CA VAL A 30 5.43 5.77 -0.74
C VAL A 30 5.19 5.12 -2.12
N LEU A 31 5.67 3.90 -2.37
CA LEU A 31 5.62 3.31 -3.72
C LEU A 31 4.54 2.27 -3.93
N SER A 32 4.01 1.68 -2.85
CA SER A 32 2.74 0.95 -2.94
C SER A 32 1.66 1.85 -3.56
N LEU A 33 1.75 3.18 -3.35
CA LEU A 33 0.78 4.17 -3.76
C LEU A 33 0.74 4.54 -5.24
N SER A 34 1.90 4.75 -5.89
CA SER A 34 1.89 5.07 -7.33
C SER A 34 1.57 3.83 -8.18
N PHE A 35 1.86 2.65 -7.64
CA PHE A 35 1.43 1.35 -8.17
C PHE A 35 -0.11 1.22 -8.23
N LEU A 36 -0.82 1.70 -7.20
CA LEU A 36 -2.27 1.45 -7.03
C LEU A 36 -3.16 2.67 -7.38
N ALA A 37 -2.61 3.82 -7.72
CA ALA A 37 -3.42 4.91 -8.27
C ALA A 37 -3.59 4.78 -9.79
N ASP A 38 -2.48 4.53 -10.52
CA ASP A 38 -2.49 4.40 -11.99
C ASP A 38 -3.17 3.10 -12.45
N ALA A 39 -2.98 1.98 -11.73
CA ALA A 39 -3.61 0.71 -12.08
C ALA A 39 -5.12 0.65 -11.73
N PHE A 40 -5.64 1.59 -10.93
CA PHE A 40 -7.00 1.51 -10.36
C PHE A 40 -7.93 2.66 -10.75
N GLN A 41 -7.42 3.67 -11.47
CA GLN A 41 -8.27 4.60 -12.21
C GLN A 41 -9.12 3.89 -13.28
N ASP A 42 -8.71 2.70 -13.73
CA ASP A 42 -9.56 1.82 -14.53
C ASP A 42 -10.54 1.06 -13.61
N SER A 43 -11.56 1.80 -13.15
CA SER A 43 -12.58 1.32 -12.21
C SER A 43 -13.32 0.05 -12.69
N SER A 44 -13.23 -0.29 -13.98
CA SER A 44 -13.79 -1.48 -14.61
C SER A 44 -13.23 -2.78 -14.03
N ALA A 45 -11.96 -2.78 -13.62
CA ALA A 45 -11.24 -3.98 -13.19
C ALA A 45 -11.71 -4.49 -11.82
N TRP A 46 -12.35 -3.63 -11.00
CA TRP A 46 -12.83 -3.99 -9.67
C TRP A 46 -14.07 -4.89 -9.65
N ASN A 47 -14.78 -4.98 -10.78
CA ASN A 47 -15.98 -5.82 -10.90
C ASN A 47 -15.63 -7.30 -11.20
N MET A 48 -14.35 -7.66 -11.26
CA MET A 48 -13.94 -9.06 -11.43
C MET A 48 -14.04 -9.81 -10.10
N SER A 49 -15.24 -10.38 -9.92
CA SER A 49 -15.58 -11.63 -9.24
C SER A 49 -15.06 -11.87 -7.82
N ASN A 50 -16.00 -11.77 -6.88
CA ASN A 50 -16.00 -12.44 -5.58
C ASN A 50 -15.43 -13.87 -5.68
N GLY A 51 -14.29 -14.12 -5.04
CA GLY A 51 -13.89 -15.46 -4.61
C GLY A 51 -13.29 -16.39 -5.66
N GLN A 52 -12.76 -15.89 -6.78
CA GLN A 52 -11.92 -16.73 -7.65
C GLN A 52 -10.48 -16.72 -7.14
N GLU A 53 -9.88 -17.91 -6.95
CA GLU A 53 -8.46 -18.05 -6.60
C GLU A 53 -7.62 -17.24 -7.59
N PHE A 54 -6.98 -16.18 -7.09
CA PHE A 54 -6.07 -15.38 -7.89
C PHE A 54 -4.83 -16.22 -8.21
N GLY A 55 -4.82 -16.80 -9.42
CA GLY A 55 -3.71 -17.60 -9.92
C GLY A 55 -2.42 -16.78 -10.10
N ASN A 56 -1.34 -17.49 -10.46
CA ASN A 56 0.00 -16.93 -10.71
C ASN A 56 0.03 -15.71 -11.66
N GLU A 57 -1.00 -15.56 -12.51
CA GLU A 57 -1.13 -14.47 -13.47
C GLU A 57 -1.32 -13.10 -12.79
N VAL A 58 -2.12 -13.02 -11.72
CA VAL A 58 -2.36 -11.75 -11.01
C VAL A 58 -1.09 -11.27 -10.32
N TRP A 59 -0.30 -12.20 -9.80
CA TRP A 59 1.01 -11.90 -9.21
C TRP A 59 2.03 -11.46 -10.25
N ALA A 60 1.99 -12.01 -11.46
CA ALA A 60 2.84 -11.56 -12.55
C ALA A 60 2.49 -10.12 -12.98
N VAL A 61 1.20 -9.78 -13.03
CA VAL A 61 0.75 -8.41 -13.31
C VAL A 61 1.21 -7.45 -12.21
N ALA A 62 1.02 -7.81 -10.93
CA ALA A 62 1.47 -6.99 -9.80
C ALA A 62 2.97 -6.69 -9.86
N ARG A 63 3.81 -7.73 -10.06
CA ARG A 63 5.27 -7.57 -10.19
C ARG A 63 5.65 -6.69 -11.38
N HIS A 64 5.04 -6.91 -12.54
CA HIS A 64 5.33 -6.12 -13.73
C HIS A 64 5.02 -4.63 -13.49
N GLN A 65 3.90 -4.33 -12.83
CA GLN A 65 3.53 -2.96 -12.52
C GLN A 65 4.47 -2.30 -11.49
N VAL A 66 4.93 -3.04 -10.48
CA VAL A 66 5.95 -2.56 -9.53
C VAL A 66 7.25 -2.20 -10.26
N GLU A 67 7.71 -3.05 -11.18
CA GLU A 67 8.91 -2.78 -11.98
C GLU A 67 8.75 -1.54 -12.88
N GLN A 68 7.61 -1.42 -13.57
CA GLN A 68 7.32 -0.25 -14.42
C GLN A 68 7.27 1.04 -13.60
N THR A 69 6.64 1.00 -12.43
CA THR A 69 6.50 2.16 -11.54
C THR A 69 7.85 2.57 -10.96
N THR A 70 8.66 1.60 -10.53
CA THR A 70 10.04 1.85 -10.08
C THR A 70 10.85 2.52 -11.18
N ARG A 71 10.78 2.00 -12.41
CA ARG A 71 11.45 2.59 -13.59
C ARG A 71 10.95 4.01 -13.88
N ARG A 72 9.63 4.25 -13.84
CA ARG A 72 9.04 5.58 -14.04
C ARG A 72 9.47 6.56 -12.96
N SER A 73 9.43 6.16 -11.69
CA SER A 73 9.89 6.98 -10.56
C SER A 73 11.37 7.35 -10.73
N ASN A 74 12.23 6.36 -11.00
CA ASN A 74 13.66 6.59 -11.23
C ASN A 74 13.94 7.46 -12.47
N THR A 75 13.09 7.39 -13.50
CA THR A 75 13.25 8.20 -14.72
C THR A 75 12.76 9.63 -14.52
N LYS A 76 11.60 9.82 -13.88
CA LYS A 76 10.95 11.14 -13.70
C LYS A 76 11.55 11.93 -12.54
N CYS A 77 11.96 11.24 -11.48
CA CYS A 77 12.54 11.83 -10.27
C CYS A 77 14.07 11.63 -10.22
N LYS A 78 14.70 11.42 -11.38
CA LYS A 78 16.12 11.03 -11.53
C LYS A 78 17.06 11.89 -10.69
N GLY A 79 17.65 11.29 -9.65
CA GLY A 79 18.58 11.96 -8.75
C GLY A 79 17.94 12.68 -7.55
N LEU A 80 16.62 12.60 -7.38
CA LEU A 80 15.89 13.26 -6.30
C LEU A 80 15.30 12.26 -5.30
N LEU A 81 14.79 11.14 -5.81
CA LEU A 81 14.18 10.08 -5.02
C LEU A 81 14.88 8.75 -5.32
N GLU A 82 15.02 7.92 -4.30
CA GLU A 82 15.48 6.55 -4.40
C GLU A 82 14.42 5.61 -3.86
N VAL A 83 14.20 4.52 -4.59
CA VAL A 83 13.24 3.48 -4.27
C VAL A 83 13.95 2.38 -3.49
N HIS A 84 13.55 2.15 -2.25
CA HIS A 84 14.05 1.04 -1.44
C HIS A 84 12.93 0.03 -1.17
N SER A 85 13.22 -1.25 -1.29
CA SER A 85 12.34 -2.29 -0.78
C SER A 85 12.77 -2.65 0.64
N HIS A 86 11.90 -2.50 1.64
CA HIS A 86 12.20 -3.05 2.96
C HIS A 86 11.98 -4.55 2.97
N SER A 87 13.00 -5.32 3.34
CA SER A 87 12.92 -6.76 3.52
C SER A 87 12.34 -7.10 4.90
N ASP A 88 11.10 -6.70 5.15
CA ASP A 88 10.46 -7.00 6.43
C ASP A 88 9.77 -8.37 6.39
N GLY A 89 10.33 -9.30 7.16
CA GLY A 89 9.54 -10.25 7.96
C GLY A 89 8.61 -11.21 7.23
N GLY A 90 8.96 -11.68 6.02
CA GLY A 90 8.22 -12.75 5.34
C GLY A 90 7.12 -12.29 4.39
N LEU A 91 7.02 -10.99 4.10
CA LEU A 91 6.21 -10.52 2.97
C LEU A 91 6.89 -10.85 1.63
N GLU A 92 6.08 -11.32 0.69
CA GLU A 92 6.49 -11.54 -0.70
C GLU A 92 7.01 -10.22 -1.31
N PRO A 93 8.00 -10.25 -2.23
CA PRO A 93 8.66 -9.04 -2.74
C PRO A 93 7.73 -7.94 -3.29
N TRP A 94 6.57 -8.32 -3.82
CA TRP A 94 5.56 -7.39 -4.36
C TRP A 94 4.60 -6.84 -3.29
N MET A 95 4.56 -7.46 -2.09
CA MET A 95 3.83 -7.00 -0.91
C MET A 95 4.69 -6.16 0.03
N ARG A 96 6.00 -6.10 -0.22
CA ARG A 96 6.91 -5.38 0.66
C ARG A 96 6.58 -3.89 0.61
N PRO A 97 6.55 -3.22 1.77
CA PRO A 97 6.50 -1.77 1.77
C PRO A 97 7.73 -1.25 1.03
N PHE A 98 7.45 -0.49 -0.03
CA PHE A 98 8.49 0.20 -0.78
C PHE A 98 8.60 1.61 -0.22
N ALA A 99 9.75 1.86 0.40
CA ALA A 99 10.16 3.15 0.88
C ALA A 99 10.62 4.01 -0.29
N VAL A 100 10.27 5.30 -0.23
CA VAL A 100 10.92 6.30 -1.09
C VAL A 100 11.66 7.25 -0.19
N ASP A 101 12.97 7.23 -0.34
CA ASP A 101 13.84 8.17 0.35
C ASP A 101 14.31 9.26 -0.60
N PHE A 102 14.60 10.43 -0.03
CA PHE A 102 15.28 11.47 -0.78
C PHE A 102 16.73 11.07 -0.98
N LEU A 103 17.18 11.02 -2.24
CA LEU A 103 18.55 10.62 -2.57
C LEU A 103 19.59 11.50 -1.86
N HIS A 104 19.25 12.78 -1.66
CA HIS A 104 20.09 13.71 -0.92
C HIS A 104 19.28 14.48 0.13
N ARG A 105 19.90 14.69 1.30
CA ARG A 105 19.37 15.57 2.35
C ARG A 105 19.02 16.96 1.81
N THR A 106 19.80 17.49 0.87
CA THR A 106 19.54 18.79 0.23
C THR A 106 18.22 18.83 -0.52
N VAL A 107 17.77 17.70 -1.11
CA VAL A 107 16.46 17.58 -1.75
C VAL A 107 15.36 17.61 -0.71
N LYS A 108 15.53 16.90 0.41
CA LYS A 108 14.61 16.96 1.54
C LYS A 108 14.48 18.37 2.11
N ASP A 109 15.61 19.03 2.37
CA ASP A 109 15.65 20.39 2.90
C ASP A 109 15.05 21.41 1.90
N PHE A 110 15.28 21.23 0.60
CA PHE A 110 14.67 22.03 -0.44
C PHE A 110 13.15 21.88 -0.47
N LEU A 111 12.66 20.66 -0.44
CA LEU A 111 11.23 20.36 -0.42
C LEU A 111 10.55 20.84 0.87
N ALA A 112 11.25 20.82 2.00
CA ALA A 112 10.78 21.38 3.26
C ALA A 112 10.81 22.93 3.31
N SER A 113 11.34 23.60 2.29
CA SER A 113 11.37 25.07 2.25
C SER A 113 9.96 25.66 2.16
N ARG A 114 9.75 26.85 2.74
CA ARG A 114 8.41 27.48 2.83
C ARG A 114 7.67 27.62 1.50
N ALA A 115 8.37 27.80 0.39
CA ALA A 115 7.75 27.98 -0.93
C ALA A 115 7.34 26.67 -1.60
N MET A 116 7.92 25.54 -1.18
CA MET A 116 7.69 24.27 -1.87
C MET A 116 6.30 23.66 -1.60
N PRO A 117 5.74 23.70 -0.38
CA PRO A 117 4.36 23.27 -0.16
C PRO A 117 3.36 23.95 -1.09
N ASP A 118 3.46 25.27 -1.30
CA ASP A 118 2.57 26.01 -2.20
C ASP A 118 2.70 25.54 -3.66
N ILE A 119 3.93 25.25 -4.10
CA ILE A 119 4.17 24.73 -5.46
C ILE A 119 3.65 23.29 -5.56
N LEU A 120 3.86 22.47 -4.53
CA LEU A 120 3.38 21.09 -4.48
C LEU A 120 1.85 21.04 -4.54
N ASP A 121 1.19 21.89 -3.77
CA ASP A 121 -0.26 22.03 -3.74
C ASP A 121 -0.81 22.52 -5.08
N ALA A 122 -0.15 23.50 -5.72
CA ALA A 122 -0.55 24.02 -7.03
C ALA A 122 -0.52 22.99 -8.18
N TYR A 123 0.29 21.93 -8.04
CA TYR A 123 0.35 20.82 -9.00
C TYR A 123 -0.41 19.57 -8.51
N SER A 124 -0.91 19.57 -7.28
CA SER A 124 -1.69 18.46 -6.73
C SER A 124 -3.14 18.55 -7.21
N PRO A 125 -3.79 17.40 -7.51
CA PRO A 125 -5.22 17.39 -7.75
C PRO A 125 -5.98 18.01 -6.56
N PRO A 126 -7.07 18.77 -6.78
CA PRO A 126 -7.82 19.46 -5.71
C PRO A 126 -8.39 18.55 -4.60
N GLN A 127 -8.39 17.24 -4.84
CA GLN A 127 -8.91 16.22 -3.92
C GLN A 127 -7.84 15.17 -3.59
N PHE A 128 -6.57 15.49 -3.80
CA PHE A 128 -5.49 14.59 -3.45
C PHE A 128 -5.39 14.47 -1.93
N ASP A 129 -5.60 13.26 -1.43
CA ASP A 129 -5.30 12.89 -0.05
C ASP A 129 -4.44 11.63 -0.06
N ALA A 130 -3.21 11.78 0.42
CA ALA A 130 -2.22 10.71 0.44
C ALA A 130 -2.68 9.53 1.30
N TRP A 131 -3.40 9.78 2.40
CA TRP A 131 -3.85 8.72 3.29
C TRP A 131 -5.03 7.93 2.69
N THR A 132 -5.99 8.61 2.06
CA THR A 132 -7.07 7.94 1.31
C THR A 132 -6.50 7.03 0.23
N LEU A 133 -5.52 7.51 -0.54
CA LEU A 133 -4.86 6.70 -1.56
C LEU A 133 -4.13 5.49 -0.94
N LEU A 134 -3.54 5.64 0.25
CA LEU A 134 -2.90 4.53 0.97
C LEU A 134 -3.89 3.47 1.39
N SER A 135 -4.99 3.90 2.01
CA SER A 135 -6.04 2.98 2.41
C SER A 135 -6.61 2.23 1.20
N GLN A 136 -6.88 2.93 0.09
CA GLN A 136 -7.36 2.29 -1.14
C GLN A 136 -6.35 1.31 -1.73
N ALA A 137 -5.08 1.71 -1.75
CA ALA A 137 -3.96 0.87 -2.13
C ALA A 137 -3.90 -0.43 -1.31
N THR A 138 -3.73 -0.33 0.00
CA THR A 138 -3.61 -1.51 0.87
C THR A 138 -4.86 -2.37 0.81
N PHE A 139 -6.05 -1.77 0.66
CA PHE A 139 -7.28 -2.51 0.45
C PHE A 139 -7.30 -3.28 -0.88
N ALA A 140 -6.79 -2.70 -1.96
CA ALA A 140 -6.62 -3.42 -3.22
C ALA A 140 -5.69 -4.64 -3.04
N GLN A 141 -4.58 -4.47 -2.33
CA GLN A 141 -3.67 -5.59 -2.04
C GLN A 141 -4.35 -6.68 -1.21
N LEU A 142 -5.17 -6.30 -0.22
CA LEU A 142 -6.00 -7.24 0.56
C LEU A 142 -6.95 -8.04 -0.32
N LYS A 143 -7.53 -7.41 -1.36
CA LYS A 143 -8.42 -8.08 -2.31
C LYS A 143 -7.73 -9.10 -3.20
N MET A 144 -6.42 -8.98 -3.39
CA MET A 144 -5.65 -9.88 -4.25
C MET A 144 -5.23 -11.17 -3.52
N ILE A 145 -5.12 -11.13 -2.20
CA ILE A 145 -4.68 -12.28 -1.40
C ILE A 145 -5.85 -13.04 -0.79
N ASP A 146 -5.68 -14.35 -0.64
CA ASP A 146 -6.57 -15.16 0.18
C ASP A 146 -6.38 -14.82 1.67
N CYS A 147 -7.47 -14.90 2.44
CA CYS A 147 -7.47 -14.77 3.88
C CYS A 147 -6.60 -15.78 4.62
N VAL A 148 -6.33 -16.94 4.01
CA VAL A 148 -5.44 -17.95 4.59
C VAL A 148 -3.97 -17.60 4.38
N HIS A 149 -3.66 -16.61 3.53
CA HIS A 149 -2.28 -16.21 3.25
C HIS A 149 -1.63 -15.58 4.49
N GLY A 150 -0.38 -15.96 4.80
CA GLY A 150 0.34 -15.49 6.00
C GLY A 150 0.46 -13.96 6.11
N SER A 151 0.47 -13.27 4.97
CA SER A 151 0.51 -11.79 4.88
C SER A 151 -0.83 -11.09 5.13
N PHE A 152 -1.95 -11.81 5.23
CA PHE A 152 -3.28 -11.20 5.34
C PHE A 152 -3.42 -10.27 6.53
N ASN A 153 -3.04 -10.75 7.71
CA ASN A 153 -3.10 -9.97 8.95
C ASN A 153 -2.17 -8.74 8.90
N ALA A 154 -1.01 -8.86 8.24
CA ALA A 154 -0.08 -7.73 8.08
C ALA A 154 -0.72 -6.61 7.23
N LEU A 155 -1.35 -6.96 6.11
CA LEU A 155 -2.06 -5.98 5.28
C LEU A 155 -3.29 -5.39 5.96
N VAL A 156 -4.04 -6.19 6.75
CA VAL A 156 -5.15 -5.68 7.56
C VAL A 156 -4.65 -4.62 8.55
N ASN A 157 -3.58 -4.94 9.28
CA ASN A 157 -2.99 -4.00 10.23
C ASN A 157 -2.49 -2.73 9.54
N MET A 158 -1.83 -2.86 8.39
CA MET A 158 -1.36 -1.74 7.58
C MET A 158 -2.53 -0.84 7.12
N PHE A 159 -3.62 -1.44 6.62
CA PHE A 159 -4.82 -0.71 6.21
C PHE A 159 -5.42 0.08 7.38
N LEU A 160 -5.56 -0.56 8.55
CA LEU A 160 -6.09 0.09 9.76
C LEU A 160 -5.16 1.21 10.26
N GLN A 161 -3.84 1.03 10.15
CA GLN A 161 -2.88 2.08 10.47
C GLN A 161 -3.04 3.30 9.55
N HIS A 162 -3.21 3.09 8.24
CA HIS A 162 -3.46 4.19 7.30
C HIS A 162 -4.77 4.91 7.58
N LEU A 163 -5.85 4.18 7.86
CA LEU A 163 -7.13 4.79 8.25
C LEU A 163 -7.03 5.61 9.53
N ARG A 164 -6.29 5.12 10.53
CA ARG A 164 -6.04 5.86 11.77
C ARG A 164 -5.26 7.14 11.49
N SER A 165 -4.21 7.07 10.68
CA SER A 165 -3.41 8.23 10.32
C SER A 165 -4.23 9.27 9.53
N PHE A 166 -5.10 8.81 8.62
CA PHE A 166 -6.08 9.67 7.95
C PHE A 166 -6.99 10.40 8.95
N GLU A 167 -7.56 9.67 9.91
CA GLU A 167 -8.48 10.24 10.90
C GLU A 167 -7.78 11.25 11.81
N VAL A 168 -6.56 10.95 12.25
CA VAL A 168 -5.74 11.86 13.05
C VAL A 168 -5.38 13.13 12.25
N ALA A 169 -5.02 12.98 10.97
CA ALA A 169 -4.59 14.10 10.13
C ALA A 169 -5.76 15.01 9.72
N THR A 170 -6.95 14.45 9.47
CA THR A 170 -8.09 15.18 8.90
C THR A 170 -9.20 15.49 9.91
N GLY A 171 -9.22 14.82 11.06
CA GLY A 171 -10.33 14.85 12.01
C GLY A 171 -11.63 14.22 11.46
N LYS A 172 -11.55 13.45 10.37
CA LYS A 172 -12.69 12.82 9.70
C LYS A 172 -12.51 11.31 9.65
N THR A 173 -13.60 10.57 9.77
CA THR A 173 -13.61 9.12 9.60
C THR A 173 -14.05 8.76 8.17
N SER A 174 -13.30 7.91 7.49
CA SER A 174 -13.67 7.40 6.15
C SER A 174 -14.64 6.22 6.27
N VAL A 175 -15.90 6.50 6.56
CA VAL A 175 -16.94 5.48 6.81
C VAL A 175 -17.10 4.53 5.62
N SER A 176 -17.06 5.06 4.39
CA SER A 176 -17.21 4.25 3.18
C SER A 176 -16.09 3.21 3.03
N LEU A 177 -14.83 3.59 3.26
CA LEU A 177 -13.70 2.65 3.20
C LEU A 177 -13.78 1.59 4.30
N ILE A 178 -14.22 1.98 5.50
CA ILE A 178 -14.42 1.04 6.62
C ILE A 178 -15.52 0.03 6.28
N ASP A 179 -16.66 0.49 5.75
CA ASP A 179 -17.76 -0.40 5.37
C ASP A 179 -17.32 -1.42 4.31
N TYR A 180 -16.63 -0.97 3.25
CA TYR A 180 -16.08 -1.88 2.24
C TYR A 180 -15.08 -2.87 2.82
N PHE A 181 -14.21 -2.40 3.72
CA PHE A 181 -13.24 -3.24 4.40
C PHE A 181 -13.92 -4.32 5.26
N VAL A 182 -14.90 -3.94 6.08
CA VAL A 182 -15.63 -4.87 6.96
C VAL A 182 -16.41 -5.90 6.13
N LEU A 183 -17.05 -5.48 5.05
CA LEU A 183 -17.75 -6.38 4.13
C LEU A 183 -16.80 -7.41 3.49
N TYR A 184 -15.58 -7.01 3.15
CA TYR A 184 -14.58 -7.90 2.57
C TYR A 184 -13.97 -8.86 3.60
N VAL A 185 -13.62 -8.35 4.79
CA VAL A 185 -12.84 -9.09 5.79
C VAL A 185 -13.68 -9.96 6.71
N ASN A 186 -14.96 -9.66 6.92
CA ASN A 186 -15.83 -10.47 7.79
C ASN A 186 -15.93 -11.94 7.34
N PRO A 187 -16.20 -12.26 6.06
CA PRO A 187 -16.22 -13.65 5.59
C PRO A 187 -14.92 -14.39 5.86
N CYS A 188 -13.78 -13.71 5.66
CA CYS A 188 -12.43 -14.24 5.87
C CYS A 188 -12.22 -14.75 7.30
N PHE A 189 -12.65 -13.97 8.31
CA PHE A 189 -12.56 -14.38 9.71
C PHE A 189 -13.56 -15.48 10.08
N CYS A 190 -14.75 -15.49 9.47
CA CYS A 190 -15.72 -16.56 9.69
C CYS A 190 -15.20 -17.92 9.18
N ASP A 191 -14.50 -17.95 8.05
CA ASP A 191 -14.01 -19.20 7.46
C ASP A 191 -12.76 -19.73 8.14
N GLN A 192 -11.85 -18.87 8.61
CA GLN A 192 -10.71 -19.28 9.46
C GLN A 192 -11.17 -20.01 10.74
N ASN A 193 -12.23 -19.52 11.39
CA ASN A 193 -12.77 -20.15 12.60
C ASN A 193 -13.43 -21.52 12.31
N LYS A 194 -14.07 -21.69 11.16
CA LYS A 194 -14.61 -23.01 10.75
C LYS A 194 -13.51 -24.03 10.45
N GLN A 195 -12.39 -23.58 9.87
CA GLN A 195 -11.24 -24.45 9.65
C GLN A 195 -10.55 -24.82 10.97
N ALA A 196 -10.38 -23.86 11.89
CA ALA A 196 -9.81 -24.12 13.21
C ALA A 196 -10.64 -25.14 14.01
N GLY A 197 -11.98 -25.07 13.94
CA GLY A 197 -12.88 -26.03 14.60
C GLY A 197 -12.89 -27.44 13.99
N LYS A 198 -12.33 -27.65 12.78
CA LYS A 198 -12.16 -29.00 12.19
C LYS A 198 -10.90 -29.72 12.68
N TYR A 199 -9.97 -29.01 13.31
CA TYR A 199 -8.76 -29.59 13.92
C TYR A 199 -8.95 -29.87 15.43
N ASP A 200 -10.16 -30.24 15.84
CA ASP A 200 -10.45 -30.58 17.24
C ASP A 200 -9.99 -32.02 17.56
N PHE A 201 -8.76 -32.12 18.04
CA PHE A 201 -8.22 -32.97 19.13
C PHE A 201 -8.76 -34.39 19.43
N SER A 202 -9.33 -35.13 18.49
CA SER A 202 -9.70 -36.55 18.74
C SER A 202 -8.52 -37.55 18.69
N SER A 203 -7.26 -37.15 18.93
CA SER A 203 -6.09 -38.06 18.85
C SER A 203 -5.06 -37.94 19.97
N SER A 204 -5.43 -37.40 21.12
CA SER A 204 -4.58 -37.43 22.33
C SER A 204 -5.01 -38.49 23.34
N THR A 205 -5.28 -39.72 22.91
CA THR A 205 -5.22 -40.88 23.83
C THR A 205 -3.74 -41.22 24.04
N ILE A 206 -3.04 -40.43 24.84
CA ILE A 206 -1.75 -40.84 25.40
C ILE A 206 -2.08 -41.86 26.49
N LEU A 207 -1.85 -43.13 26.16
CA LEU A 207 -1.84 -44.27 27.06
C LEU A 207 -0.91 -43.99 28.25
N MET A 208 -1.47 -43.59 29.40
CA MET A 208 -0.80 -43.75 30.68
C MET A 208 -0.86 -45.22 31.09
N GLY A 209 0.14 -45.99 30.66
CA GLY A 209 0.42 -47.31 31.19
C GLY A 209 1.05 -47.22 32.57
N ILE A 210 0.22 -47.19 33.62
CA ILE A 210 0.65 -47.49 34.99
C ILE A 210 0.61 -49.02 35.12
N LYS A 211 1.79 -49.66 35.07
CA LYS A 211 1.95 -51.06 35.49
C LYS A 211 2.03 -51.11 37.03
N SER A 212 1.21 -51.97 37.61
CA SER A 212 1.22 -52.34 39.03
C SER A 212 2.45 -53.14 39.42
#